data_AF-A0A0R0H6U3-F1
#
_entry.id   AF-A0A0R0H6U3-F1
#
_cell.length_a   1.000
_cell.length_b   1.000
_cell.length_c   1.000
_cell.angle_alpha   90.00
_cell.angle_beta   90.00
_cell.angle_gamma   90.00
#
_symmetry.space_group_name_H-M   'P 1'
#
loop_
_entity.id
_entity.type
_entity.pdbx_description
1 polymer ?
#
loop_
_entity_poly.entity_id
_entity_poly.type
_entity_poly.pdbx_seq_one_letter_code
_entity_poly.pdbx_strand_id
1 'polypeptide(L)'
;MASSSQSRCGSGSAASRLRNAASTFCSDSQPLLADIRKTVLMMKDIAVQLEKDNLPDKAKELEDAVIELVGLSELSVQFSSAVQAFANAYQPKEEFTNFNTLFEDELSRFKANQSSDVPKNPVVRQFKEAVWNVHHAGQPMPGEEQEDIVMTSIQSNILNITCPLSGKPVTELAEPVRRDVNGLAWLKAEDTCKSMRKMPVSVL
;
A
#
# COMPACT_ATOMS: atom_id res chain seq x y z
N MET A 1 56.24 20.38 21.95
CA MET A 1 55.42 21.23 21.05
C MET A 1 54.06 20.57 20.90
N ALA A 2 52.99 21.35 21.09
CA ALA A 2 51.61 20.89 21.08
C ALA A 2 51.01 20.90 19.66
N SER A 3 50.06 19.98 19.45
CA SER A 3 48.92 19.99 18.51
C SER A 3 49.12 20.42 17.05
N SER A 4 48.76 19.48 16.17
CA SER A 4 47.63 19.74 15.27
C SER A 4 47.03 18.42 14.76
N SER A 5 45.98 17.98 15.43
CA SER A 5 44.97 17.06 14.91
C SER A 5 44.27 17.72 13.72
N GLN A 6 44.60 17.33 12.50
CA GLN A 6 43.76 17.63 11.34
C GLN A 6 42.72 16.52 11.17
N SER A 7 41.64 16.60 11.95
CA SER A 7 40.34 16.09 11.51
C SER A 7 39.81 17.04 10.43
N ARG A 8 40.16 16.78 9.16
CA ARG A 8 39.54 17.49 8.03
C ARG A 8 38.40 16.65 7.47
N CYS A 9 37.20 17.14 7.77
CA CYS A 9 35.90 16.79 7.23
C CYS A 9 35.88 16.72 5.69
N GLY A 10 35.06 15.84 5.13
CA GLY A 10 34.73 15.86 3.70
C GLY A 10 33.96 14.65 3.17
N SER A 11 33.90 13.53 3.89
CA SER A 11 33.12 12.35 3.49
C SER A 11 32.26 11.93 4.66
N GLY A 12 30.94 11.89 4.48
CA GLY A 12 30.02 11.41 5.51
C GLY A 12 30.46 10.03 6.03
N SER A 13 30.20 9.73 7.31
CA SER A 13 30.52 8.42 7.89
C SER A 13 30.02 7.30 6.98
N ALA A 14 30.70 6.15 6.94
CA ALA A 14 30.29 5.01 6.10
C ALA A 14 28.80 4.66 6.28
N ALA A 15 28.29 4.77 7.51
CA ALA A 15 26.86 4.63 7.81
C ALA A 15 25.98 5.72 7.16
N SER A 16 26.42 6.97 7.13
CA SER A 16 25.70 8.04 6.42
C SER A 16 25.68 7.83 4.90
N ARG A 17 26.79 7.34 4.32
CA ARG A 17 26.84 6.99 2.89
C ARG A 17 25.90 5.82 2.57
N LEU A 18 25.88 4.80 3.42
CA LEU A 18 24.98 3.65 3.29
C LEU A 18 23.51 4.07 3.38
N ARG A 19 23.15 4.90 4.37
CA ARG A 19 21.79 5.46 4.51
C ARG A 19 21.38 6.27 3.29
N ASN A 20 22.26 7.11 2.76
CA ASN A 20 21.96 7.88 1.56
C ASN A 20 21.74 6.96 0.35
N ALA A 21 22.61 5.97 0.14
CA ALA A 21 22.47 5.00 -0.95
C ALA A 21 21.16 4.19 -0.84
N ALA A 22 20.81 3.73 0.35
CA ALA A 22 19.55 3.04 0.60
C ALA A 22 18.34 3.96 0.34
N SER A 23 18.39 5.22 0.81
CA SER A 23 17.31 6.18 0.58
C SER A 23 17.09 6.48 -0.91
N THR A 24 18.17 6.60 -1.68
CA THR A 24 18.12 6.77 -3.14
C THR A 24 17.54 5.52 -3.81
N PHE A 25 18.00 4.33 -3.43
CA PHE A 25 17.43 3.09 -3.93
C PHE A 25 15.92 2.99 -3.67
N CYS A 26 15.49 3.31 -2.45
CA CYS A 26 14.08 3.30 -2.08
C CYS A 26 13.27 4.37 -2.79
N SER A 27 13.82 5.57 -3.02
CA SER A 27 13.13 6.61 -3.80
C SER A 27 12.97 6.22 -5.26
N ASP A 28 14.00 5.60 -5.84
CA ASP A 28 14.02 5.21 -7.25
C ASP A 28 13.10 4.03 -7.53
N SER A 29 12.81 3.18 -6.54
CA SER A 29 11.87 2.07 -6.69
C SER A 29 10.39 2.49 -6.64
N GLN A 30 10.05 3.62 -6.01
CA GLN A 30 8.65 4.06 -5.87
C GLN A 30 7.95 4.35 -7.21
N PRO A 31 8.55 5.07 -8.18
CA PRO A 31 7.93 5.30 -9.48
C PRO A 31 7.63 3.99 -10.23
N LEU A 32 8.57 3.05 -10.21
CA LEU A 32 8.40 1.74 -10.84
C LEU A 32 7.21 0.98 -10.23
N LEU A 33 7.09 0.98 -8.90
CA LEU A 33 5.96 0.36 -8.21
C LEU A 33 4.61 1.02 -8.53
N ALA A 34 4.60 2.35 -8.72
CA ALA A 34 3.41 3.08 -9.14
C ALA A 34 3.01 2.72 -10.59
N ASP A 35 3.99 2.62 -11.49
CA ASP A 35 3.76 2.22 -12.87
C ASP A 35 3.27 0.77 -13.00
N ILE A 36 3.77 -0.15 -12.15
CA ILE A 36 3.26 -1.53 -12.08
C ILE A 36 1.78 -1.52 -11.70
N ARG A 37 1.39 -0.77 -10.65
CA ARG A 37 -0.02 -0.68 -10.23
C ARG A 37 -0.91 -0.14 -11.35
N LYS A 38 -0.45 0.90 -12.06
CA LYS A 38 -1.16 1.47 -13.21
C LYS A 38 -1.31 0.46 -14.34
N THR A 39 -0.25 -0.31 -14.61
CA THR A 39 -0.26 -1.37 -15.63
C THR A 39 -1.27 -2.47 -15.27
N VAL A 40 -1.33 -2.89 -14.01
CA VAL A 40 -2.32 -3.88 -13.54
C VAL A 40 -3.75 -3.36 -13.73
N LEU A 41 -4.01 -2.08 -13.48
CA LEU A 41 -5.33 -1.47 -13.75
C LEU A 41 -5.69 -1.51 -15.24
N MET A 42 -4.72 -1.26 -16.13
CA MET A 42 -4.94 -1.37 -17.58
C MET A 42 -5.20 -2.83 -17.99
N MET A 43 -4.44 -3.78 -17.44
CA MET A 43 -4.63 -5.21 -17.68
C MET A 43 -6.02 -5.67 -17.24
N LYS A 44 -6.55 -5.16 -16.13
CA LYS A 44 -7.94 -5.39 -15.70
C LYS A 44 -8.94 -4.95 -16.77
N ASP A 45 -8.79 -3.72 -17.28
CA ASP A 45 -9.72 -3.20 -18.29
C ASP A 45 -9.63 -4.02 -19.59
N ILE A 46 -8.44 -4.50 -19.96
CA ILE A 46 -8.24 -5.43 -21.08
C ILE A 46 -8.91 -6.78 -20.82
N ALA A 47 -8.73 -7.36 -19.63
CA ALA A 47 -9.34 -8.63 -19.25
C ALA A 47 -10.88 -8.58 -19.33
N VAL A 48 -11.48 -7.46 -18.91
CA VAL A 48 -12.91 -7.21 -19.07
C VAL A 48 -13.34 -7.19 -20.54
N GLN A 49 -12.54 -6.64 -21.45
CA GLN A 49 -12.85 -6.69 -22.88
C GLN A 49 -12.71 -8.11 -23.44
N LEU A 50 -11.66 -8.84 -23.05
CA LEU A 50 -11.47 -10.24 -23.45
C LEU A 50 -12.67 -11.12 -23.05
N GLU A 51 -13.21 -10.92 -21.85
CA GLU A 51 -14.44 -11.60 -21.42
C GLU A 51 -15.67 -11.22 -22.26
N LYS A 52 -15.83 -9.94 -22.62
CA LYS A 52 -16.93 -9.48 -23.49
C LYS A 52 -16.83 -10.05 -24.90
N ASP A 53 -15.61 -10.24 -25.38
CA ASP A 53 -15.31 -10.84 -26.68
C ASP A 53 -15.40 -12.38 -26.65
N ASN A 54 -15.82 -12.98 -25.52
CA ASN A 54 -15.91 -14.44 -25.30
C ASN A 54 -14.56 -15.15 -25.47
N LEU A 55 -13.47 -14.53 -24.96
CA LEU A 55 -12.12 -15.08 -24.92
C LEU A 55 -11.67 -15.36 -23.46
N PRO A 56 -12.39 -16.23 -22.70
CA PRO A 56 -12.12 -16.45 -21.29
C PRO A 56 -10.74 -17.07 -21.03
N ASP A 57 -10.23 -17.90 -21.94
CA ASP A 57 -8.88 -18.47 -21.81
C ASP A 57 -7.79 -17.38 -21.79
N LYS A 58 -7.97 -16.32 -22.58
CA LYS A 58 -7.04 -15.17 -22.63
C LYS A 58 -7.19 -14.26 -21.44
N ALA A 59 -8.41 -14.05 -20.95
CA ALA A 59 -8.63 -13.34 -19.70
C ALA A 59 -7.98 -14.09 -18.52
N LYS A 60 -8.04 -15.42 -18.53
CA LYS A 60 -7.43 -16.27 -17.50
C LYS A 60 -5.89 -16.25 -17.55
N GLU A 61 -5.29 -16.38 -18.74
CA GLU A 61 -3.84 -16.20 -18.91
C GLU A 61 -3.37 -14.84 -18.39
N LEU A 62 -4.15 -13.78 -18.64
CA LEU A 62 -3.85 -12.43 -18.16
C LEU A 62 -4.01 -12.30 -16.64
N GLU A 63 -5.01 -12.95 -16.04
CA GLU A 63 -5.18 -13.02 -14.58
C GLU A 63 -3.96 -13.63 -13.90
N ASP A 64 -3.48 -14.77 -14.41
CA ASP A 64 -2.32 -15.47 -13.84
C ASP A 64 -1.06 -14.60 -13.92
N ALA A 65 -0.85 -13.90 -15.04
CA ALA A 65 0.23 -12.93 -15.21
C ALA A 65 0.12 -11.72 -14.24
N VAL A 66 -1.10 -11.23 -14.00
CA VAL A 66 -1.36 -10.15 -13.03
C VAL A 66 -1.05 -10.62 -11.60
N ILE A 67 -1.42 -11.84 -11.23
CA ILE A 67 -1.10 -12.41 -9.92
C ILE A 67 0.41 -12.46 -9.71
N GLU A 68 1.16 -12.96 -10.70
CA GLU A 68 2.63 -12.98 -10.64
C GLU A 68 3.23 -11.57 -10.51
N LEU A 69 2.77 -10.63 -11.35
CA LEU A 69 3.26 -9.24 -11.34
C LEU A 69 2.97 -8.54 -10.01
N VAL A 70 1.78 -8.71 -9.45
CA VAL A 70 1.43 -8.16 -8.14
C VAL A 70 2.31 -8.77 -7.04
N GLY A 71 2.52 -10.09 -7.06
CA GLY A 71 3.42 -10.76 -6.12
C GLY A 71 4.86 -10.23 -6.19
N LEU A 72 5.41 -10.06 -7.39
CA LEU A 72 6.73 -9.46 -7.59
C LEU A 72 6.80 -8.00 -7.12
N SER A 73 5.72 -7.24 -7.27
CA SER A 73 5.63 -5.86 -6.80
C SER A 73 5.62 -5.77 -5.26
N GLU A 74 4.92 -6.69 -4.59
CA GLU A 74 4.93 -6.78 -3.12
C GLU A 74 6.31 -7.15 -2.62
N LEU A 75 6.95 -8.15 -3.22
CA LEU A 75 8.32 -8.55 -2.90
C LEU A 75 9.28 -7.36 -3.04
N SER A 76 9.11 -6.53 -4.07
CA SER A 76 9.92 -5.34 -4.29
C SER A 76 9.72 -4.25 -3.22
N VAL A 77 8.49 -4.07 -2.73
CA VAL A 77 8.18 -3.17 -1.60
C VAL A 77 8.83 -3.66 -0.31
N GLN A 78 8.66 -4.95 -0.01
CA GLN A 78 9.22 -5.53 1.20
C GLN A 78 10.76 -5.50 1.14
N PHE A 79 11.35 -5.78 -0.02
CA PHE A 79 12.81 -5.73 -0.22
C PHE A 79 13.36 -4.32 -0.03
N SER A 80 12.70 -3.31 -0.62
CA SER A 80 13.08 -1.90 -0.42
C SER A 80 13.02 -1.52 1.06
N SER A 81 12.01 -1.99 1.79
CA SER A 81 11.87 -1.76 3.22
C SER A 81 12.99 -2.43 4.03
N ALA A 82 13.39 -3.66 3.65
CA ALA A 82 14.48 -4.38 4.29
C ALA A 82 15.84 -3.67 4.07
N VAL A 83 16.12 -3.20 2.85
CA VAL A 83 17.32 -2.41 2.54
C VAL A 83 17.38 -1.13 3.37
N GLN A 84 16.25 -0.42 3.50
CA GLN A 84 16.17 0.78 4.33
C GLN A 84 16.38 0.48 5.82
N ALA A 85 15.76 -0.60 6.33
CA ALA A 85 15.91 -1.03 7.72
C ALA A 85 17.35 -1.42 8.05
N PHE A 86 17.99 -2.17 7.16
CA PHE A 86 19.41 -2.53 7.25
C PHE A 86 20.30 -1.30 7.33
N ALA A 87 20.14 -0.35 6.40
CA ALA A 87 20.93 0.86 6.37
C ALA A 87 20.74 1.73 7.62
N ASN A 88 19.52 1.75 8.18
CA ASN A 88 19.21 2.48 9.41
C ASN A 88 19.80 1.80 10.66
N ALA A 89 19.85 0.46 10.68
CA ALA A 89 20.38 -0.32 11.79
C ALA A 89 21.92 -0.38 11.82
N TYR A 90 22.58 -0.21 10.66
CA TYR A 90 24.03 -0.31 10.57
C TYR A 90 24.75 0.75 11.42
N GLN A 91 25.63 0.28 12.30
CA GLN A 91 26.58 1.13 13.03
C GLN A 91 28.01 0.69 12.75
N PRO A 92 28.93 1.63 12.45
CA PRO A 92 30.34 1.31 12.24
C PRO A 92 30.94 0.74 13.53
N LYS A 93 31.68 -0.38 13.42
CA LYS A 93 32.47 -0.97 14.50
C LYS A 93 33.96 -0.67 14.28
N GLU A 94 34.78 -0.86 15.31
CA GLU A 94 36.25 -0.74 15.20
C GLU A 94 36.84 -1.80 14.26
N GLU A 95 36.18 -2.96 14.13
CA GLU A 95 36.59 -4.03 13.22
C GLU A 95 36.09 -3.82 11.78
N PHE A 96 36.84 -4.37 10.81
CA PHE A 96 36.45 -4.36 9.41
C PHE A 96 35.10 -5.07 9.22
N THR A 97 34.14 -4.35 8.63
CA THR A 97 32.82 -4.89 8.30
C THR A 97 32.88 -5.65 6.97
N ASN A 98 32.51 -6.93 6.97
CA ASN A 98 32.19 -7.64 5.74
C ASN A 98 30.73 -7.35 5.34
N PHE A 99 30.54 -6.41 4.41
CA PHE A 99 29.20 -6.00 3.97
C PHE A 99 28.46 -7.09 3.22
N ASN A 100 29.19 -7.99 2.54
CA ASN A 100 28.56 -9.07 1.77
C ASN A 100 27.83 -10.04 2.70
N THR A 101 28.49 -10.45 3.80
CA THR A 101 27.86 -11.37 4.76
C THR A 101 26.67 -10.71 5.47
N LEU A 102 26.79 -9.44 5.88
CA LEU A 102 25.69 -8.74 6.52
C LEU A 102 24.47 -8.57 5.59
N PHE A 103 24.70 -8.33 4.30
CA PHE A 103 23.64 -8.21 3.33
C PHE A 103 22.97 -9.56 3.04
N GLU A 104 23.75 -10.64 2.90
CA GLU A 104 23.21 -11.99 2.71
C GLU A 104 22.42 -12.48 3.93
N ASP A 105 22.88 -12.19 5.15
CA ASP A 105 22.17 -12.50 6.39
C ASP A 105 20.82 -11.75 6.44
N GLU A 106 20.83 -10.46 6.10
CA GLU A 106 19.62 -9.64 6.01
C GLU A 106 18.66 -10.16 4.93
N LEU A 107 19.19 -10.54 3.76
CA LEU A 107 18.41 -11.10 2.66
C LEU A 107 17.79 -12.45 3.04
N SER A 108 18.51 -13.27 3.80
CA SER A 108 18.02 -14.55 4.31
C SER A 108 16.90 -14.34 5.32
N ARG A 109 17.05 -13.38 6.24
CA ARG A 109 16.00 -12.95 7.17
C ARG A 109 14.78 -12.41 6.45
N PHE A 110 15.01 -11.59 5.42
CA PHE A 110 13.97 -11.04 4.57
C PHE A 110 13.14 -12.16 3.93
N LYS A 111 13.79 -13.14 3.30
CA LYS A 111 13.14 -14.31 2.70
C LYS A 111 12.36 -15.14 3.72
N ALA A 112 12.90 -15.34 4.92
CA ALA A 112 12.22 -16.08 5.98
C ALA A 112 10.94 -15.39 6.49
N ASN A 113 10.88 -14.05 6.40
CA ASN A 113 9.73 -13.25 6.81
C ASN A 113 8.74 -12.99 5.66
N GLN A 114 8.96 -13.55 4.47
CA GLN A 114 8.02 -13.43 3.36
C GLN A 114 6.75 -14.21 3.66
N SER A 115 5.74 -13.49 4.14
CA SER A 115 4.35 -13.89 4.07
C SER A 115 3.74 -13.10 2.92
N SER A 116 3.45 -13.76 1.81
CA SER A 116 2.63 -13.16 0.76
C SER A 116 1.47 -14.10 0.48
N ASP A 117 0.30 -13.65 0.89
CA ASP A 117 -0.97 -14.21 0.43
C ASP A 117 -1.44 -13.36 -0.76
N VAL A 118 -0.68 -13.41 -1.86
CA VAL A 118 -0.96 -12.67 -3.12
C VAL A 118 -2.43 -12.80 -3.55
N PRO A 119 -3.09 -13.99 -3.43
CA PRO A 119 -4.49 -14.12 -3.77
C PRO A 119 -5.45 -13.22 -2.98
N LYS A 120 -5.08 -12.82 -1.75
CA LYS A 120 -5.86 -11.87 -0.91
C LYS A 120 -5.52 -10.41 -1.19
N ASN A 121 -4.60 -10.12 -2.10
CA ASN A 121 -4.27 -8.74 -2.43
C ASN A 121 -5.53 -8.01 -2.98
N PRO A 122 -5.88 -6.82 -2.46
CA PRO A 122 -7.07 -6.08 -2.90
C PRO A 122 -7.11 -5.79 -4.40
N VAL A 123 -5.96 -5.60 -5.04
CA VAL A 123 -5.85 -5.35 -6.49
C VAL A 123 -6.18 -6.62 -7.28
N VAL A 124 -5.70 -7.78 -6.84
CA VAL A 124 -6.03 -9.09 -7.45
C VAL A 124 -7.52 -9.39 -7.28
N ARG A 125 -8.08 -9.10 -6.09
CA ARG A 125 -9.51 -9.26 -5.84
C ARG A 125 -10.35 -8.38 -6.76
N GLN A 126 -10.04 -7.09 -6.86
CA GLN A 126 -10.72 -6.16 -7.76
C GLN A 126 -10.59 -6.57 -9.23
N PHE A 127 -9.46 -7.15 -9.62
CA PHE A 127 -9.28 -7.70 -10.95
C PHE A 127 -10.27 -8.83 -11.22
N LYS A 128 -10.29 -9.85 -10.34
CA LYS A 128 -11.20 -11.00 -10.45
C LYS A 128 -12.67 -10.59 -10.44
N GLU A 129 -13.03 -9.64 -9.58
CA GLU A 129 -14.38 -9.10 -9.47
C GLU A 129 -14.82 -8.40 -10.75
N ALA A 130 -13.95 -7.60 -11.37
CA ALA A 130 -14.26 -6.91 -12.62
C ALA A 130 -14.51 -7.88 -13.78
N VAL A 131 -13.69 -8.93 -13.88
CA VAL A 131 -13.81 -10.01 -14.88
C VAL A 131 -15.10 -10.81 -14.65
N TRP A 132 -15.35 -11.23 -13.40
CA TRP A 132 -16.54 -11.98 -13.01
C TRP A 132 -17.85 -11.25 -13.34
N ASN A 133 -17.90 -9.94 -13.05
CA ASN A 133 -19.07 -9.09 -13.26
C ASN A 133 -19.50 -8.95 -14.73
N VAL A 134 -18.68 -9.35 -15.71
CA VAL A 134 -19.05 -9.30 -17.14
C VAL A 134 -20.25 -10.19 -17.43
N HIS A 135 -20.28 -11.40 -16.86
CA HIS A 135 -21.33 -12.40 -17.10
C HIS A 135 -22.18 -12.69 -15.87
N HIS A 136 -21.77 -12.22 -14.69
CA HIS A 136 -22.38 -12.56 -13.40
C HIS A 136 -22.72 -11.32 -12.55
N ALA A 137 -23.05 -10.20 -13.21
CA ALA A 137 -23.37 -8.95 -12.52
C ALA A 137 -24.41 -9.15 -11.41
N GLY A 138 -24.07 -8.73 -10.19
CA GLY A 138 -24.92 -8.84 -9.01
C GLY A 138 -24.87 -10.20 -8.28
N GLN A 139 -24.07 -11.15 -8.78
CA GLN A 139 -23.76 -12.39 -8.07
C GLN A 139 -22.44 -12.26 -7.30
N PRO A 140 -22.34 -12.80 -6.07
CA PRO A 140 -21.07 -12.82 -5.33
C PRO A 140 -20.04 -13.69 -6.07
N MET A 141 -18.76 -13.39 -5.90
CA MET A 141 -17.67 -14.16 -6.51
C MET A 141 -17.57 -15.55 -5.85
N PRO A 142 -17.34 -16.63 -6.62
CA PRO A 142 -17.19 -17.97 -6.04
C PRO A 142 -15.99 -18.04 -5.09
N GLY A 143 -16.19 -18.58 -3.88
CA GLY A 143 -15.13 -18.74 -2.89
C GLY A 143 -14.92 -17.54 -1.94
N GLU A 144 -15.70 -16.47 -2.07
CA GLU A 144 -15.76 -15.36 -1.08
C GLU A 144 -16.75 -15.62 0.06
N GLU A 145 -17.30 -16.84 0.19
CA GLU A 145 -18.40 -17.19 1.12
C GLU A 145 -18.05 -17.12 2.64
N GLN A 146 -16.92 -16.53 3.03
CA GLN A 146 -16.49 -16.46 4.44
C GLN A 146 -15.70 -15.20 4.82
N GLU A 147 -15.76 -14.13 4.04
CA GLU A 147 -15.59 -12.82 4.65
C GLU A 147 -16.97 -12.40 5.16
N ASP A 148 -17.32 -12.89 6.36
CA ASP A 148 -18.28 -12.16 7.19
C ASP A 148 -17.89 -10.69 7.05
N ILE A 149 -18.77 -9.90 6.44
CA ILE A 149 -18.82 -8.48 6.73
C ILE A 149 -19.15 -8.50 8.22
N VAL A 150 -18.12 -8.62 9.07
CA VAL A 150 -18.20 -8.14 10.43
C VAL A 150 -18.57 -6.70 10.19
N MET A 151 -19.86 -6.43 10.39
CA MET A 151 -20.40 -5.13 10.58
C MET A 151 -19.62 -4.62 11.80
N THR A 152 -18.40 -4.14 11.59
CA THR A 152 -17.60 -3.40 12.55
C THR A 152 -18.27 -2.05 12.67
N SER A 153 -19.50 -2.10 13.17
CA SER A 153 -20.20 -1.07 13.91
C SER A 153 -19.71 0.33 13.61
N ILE A 154 -19.98 0.86 12.41
CA ILE A 154 -19.92 2.31 12.17
C ILE A 154 -18.55 2.93 12.57
N GLN A 155 -17.46 2.16 12.57
CA GLN A 155 -16.12 2.68 12.84
C GLN A 155 -15.59 3.33 11.57
N SER A 156 -16.24 4.44 11.24
CA SER A 156 -15.68 5.54 10.49
C SER A 156 -14.18 5.65 10.79
N ASN A 157 -13.34 5.82 9.76
CA ASN A 157 -11.90 6.19 9.88
C ASN A 157 -11.66 7.55 10.59
N ILE A 158 -12.62 8.02 11.39
CA ILE A 158 -12.51 9.18 12.25
C ILE A 158 -11.82 8.72 13.52
N LEU A 159 -10.50 8.93 13.58
CA LEU A 159 -9.67 8.67 14.77
C LEU A 159 -10.13 9.46 16.02
N ASN A 160 -11.05 10.41 15.87
CA ASN A 160 -11.56 11.24 16.96
C ASN A 160 -13.08 11.36 16.88
N ILE A 161 -13.79 10.45 17.53
CA ILE A 161 -15.27 10.46 17.61
C ILE A 161 -15.82 11.62 18.44
N THR A 162 -14.95 12.40 19.08
CA THR A 162 -15.27 13.52 19.96
C THR A 162 -14.63 14.81 19.45
N CYS A 163 -15.39 15.90 19.42
CA CYS A 163 -14.89 17.23 19.05
C CYS A 163 -13.89 17.74 20.10
N PRO A 164 -12.64 18.06 19.72
CA PRO A 164 -11.63 18.55 20.66
C PRO A 164 -11.95 19.94 21.25
N LEU A 165 -12.91 20.69 20.68
CA LEU A 165 -13.31 22.01 21.16
C LEU A 165 -14.52 21.97 22.11
N SER A 166 -15.45 21.03 21.90
CA SER A 166 -16.71 20.98 22.67
C SER A 166 -16.85 19.72 23.54
N GLY A 167 -16.00 18.71 23.35
CA GLY A 167 -16.10 17.43 24.04
C GLY A 167 -17.32 16.59 23.64
N LYS A 168 -18.12 17.03 22.66
CA LYS A 168 -19.32 16.32 22.18
C LYS A 168 -18.97 15.32 21.09
N PRO A 169 -19.71 14.20 20.99
CA PRO A 169 -19.54 13.27 19.89
C PRO A 169 -19.87 13.93 18.55
N VAL A 170 -19.18 13.53 17.49
CA VAL A 170 -19.31 14.11 16.14
C VAL A 170 -20.76 14.05 15.62
N THR A 171 -21.54 13.07 16.07
CA THR A 171 -22.97 12.90 15.74
C THR A 171 -23.88 14.00 16.30
N GLU A 172 -23.44 14.75 17.31
CA GLU A 172 -24.22 15.80 17.98
C GLU A 172 -23.79 17.23 17.57
N LEU A 173 -22.84 17.34 16.63
CA LEU A 173 -22.37 18.63 16.15
C LEU A 173 -23.27 19.15 15.05
N ALA A 174 -23.74 20.40 15.19
CA ALA A 174 -24.55 21.06 14.17
C ALA A 174 -23.78 21.28 12.86
N GLU A 175 -22.46 21.52 12.93
CA GLU A 175 -21.59 21.72 11.77
C GLU A 175 -20.25 20.98 11.97
N PRO A 176 -20.18 19.67 11.68
CA PRO A 176 -18.92 18.95 11.72
C PRO A 176 -18.06 19.38 10.54
N VAL A 177 -16.78 19.69 10.78
CA VAL A 177 -15.83 20.12 9.75
C VAL A 177 -14.59 19.24 9.84
N ARG A 178 -14.10 18.77 8.69
CA ARG A 178 -12.85 18.00 8.59
C ARG A 178 -11.76 18.86 7.93
N ARG A 179 -10.52 18.72 8.41
CA ARG A 179 -9.36 19.27 7.70
C ARG A 179 -9.07 18.38 6.49
N ASP A 180 -8.77 18.99 5.35
CA ASP A 180 -8.13 18.24 4.27
C ASP A 180 -6.70 17.84 4.66
N VAL A 181 -6.14 16.85 3.95
CA VAL A 181 -4.80 16.31 4.17
C VAL A 181 -3.68 17.32 3.92
N ASN A 182 -4.00 18.51 3.39
CA ASN A 182 -3.06 19.58 3.08
C ASN A 182 -3.18 20.80 4.01
N GLY A 183 -4.04 20.76 5.03
CA GLY A 183 -4.14 21.78 6.07
C GLY A 183 -4.61 23.16 5.59
N LEU A 184 -5.09 23.28 4.35
CA LEU A 184 -5.42 24.57 3.72
C LEU A 184 -6.93 24.80 3.55
N ALA A 185 -7.77 23.79 3.79
CA ALA A 185 -9.22 23.94 3.69
C ALA A 185 -9.99 23.14 4.76
N TRP A 186 -11.06 23.77 5.24
CA TRP A 186 -12.07 23.22 6.15
C TRP A 186 -13.28 22.78 5.31
N LEU A 187 -13.46 21.47 5.13
CA LEU A 187 -14.62 20.91 4.42
C LEU A 187 -15.78 20.72 5.40
N LYS A 188 -16.96 21.26 5.09
CA LYS A 188 -18.21 20.94 5.79
C LYS A 188 -18.52 19.44 5.58
N ALA A 189 -18.69 18.70 6.66
CA ALA A 189 -19.02 17.27 6.61
C ALA A 189 -20.45 16.99 6.10
N GLU A 190 -21.27 18.02 5.90
CA GLU A 190 -22.64 17.89 5.39
C GLU A 190 -22.70 17.30 3.98
N ASP A 191 -21.65 17.49 3.16
CA ASP A 191 -21.65 17.06 1.76
C ASP A 191 -21.49 15.54 1.57
N THR A 192 -21.01 14.81 2.60
CA THR A 192 -20.93 13.33 2.55
C THR A 192 -22.16 12.64 3.14
N CYS A 193 -22.92 13.29 4.03
CA CYS A 193 -24.12 12.70 4.63
C CYS A 193 -25.41 12.94 3.80
N LYS A 194 -25.47 13.98 2.97
CA LYS A 194 -26.63 14.21 2.09
C LYS A 194 -26.68 13.25 0.91
N SER A 195 -25.55 12.71 0.47
CA SER A 195 -25.51 11.75 -0.64
C SER A 195 -26.08 10.37 -0.27
N MET A 196 -26.08 9.98 1.01
CA MET A 196 -26.67 8.70 1.45
C MET A 196 -28.19 8.76 1.67
N ARG A 197 -28.81 9.96 1.62
CA ARG A 197 -30.25 10.13 1.88
C ARG A 197 -31.13 10.15 0.63
N LYS A 198 -30.57 9.81 -0.55
CA LYS A 198 -31.30 9.65 -1.81
C LYS A 198 -31.05 8.29 -2.43
N MET A 199 -31.48 7.23 -1.77
CA MET A 199 -31.87 6.00 -2.47
C MET A 199 -33.28 5.63 -2.01
N PRO A 200 -34.27 5.55 -2.92
CA PRO A 200 -35.62 5.15 -2.55
C PRO A 200 -35.62 3.67 -2.16
N VAL A 201 -36.09 3.39 -0.95
CA VAL A 201 -36.53 2.06 -0.54
C VAL A 201 -37.84 1.79 -1.27
N SER A 202 -37.80 1.04 -2.37
CA SER A 202 -39.01 0.42 -2.93
C SER A 202 -39.28 -0.86 -2.16
N VAL A 203 -40.28 -0.79 -1.28
CA VAL A 203 -40.92 -1.94 -0.65
C VAL A 203 -41.99 -2.46 -1.61
N LEU A 204 -41.80 -3.68 -2.12
CA LEU A 204 -42.80 -4.74 -2.29
C LEU A 204 -42.13 -6.00 -2.84
#